data_AF-A0A5B7C7R1-F1
#
_entry.id   AF-A0A5B7C7R1-F1
#
_cell.length_a   1.000
_cell.length_b   1.000
_cell.length_c   1.000
_cell.angle_alpha   90.00
_cell.angle_beta   90.00
_cell.angle_gamma   90.00
#
_symmetry.space_group_name_H-M   'P 1'
#
loop_
_entity.id
_entity.type
_entity.pdbx_description
1 polymer ?
#
loop_
_entity_poly.entity_id
_entity_poly.type
_entity_poly.pdbx_seq_one_letter_code
_entity_poly.pdbx_strand_id
1 'polypeptide(L)'
;ANSVLDFYVKCGAFNYVERLFELMAEKDIISWNIMIGAYLQIGDTEKALSTFRWLPVKDIASWNTIIDGHMRNGLERIALDLLYQMVETGPVFNEASFTIALVLVSSLSILELGKQIHGRVMRVGIHNDGFVRNSIIDMYCKCGKMEK
;
A
#
# COMPACT_ATOMS: atom_id res chain seq x y z
N ALA A 1 -0.69 -10.85 -20.92
CA ALA A 1 0.61 -10.82 -20.21
C ALA A 1 0.42 -10.66 -18.71
N ASN A 2 -0.26 -9.60 -18.26
CA ASN A 2 -0.47 -9.30 -16.82
C ASN A 2 -1.16 -10.43 -16.03
N SER A 3 -2.15 -11.11 -16.61
CA SER A 3 -2.79 -12.27 -15.97
C SER A 3 -1.83 -13.45 -15.75
N VAL A 4 -0.88 -13.66 -16.66
CA VAL A 4 0.12 -14.74 -16.55
C VAL A 4 1.21 -14.36 -15.55
N LEU A 5 1.61 -13.08 -15.51
CA LEU A 5 2.48 -12.56 -14.46
C LEU A 5 1.85 -12.76 -13.08
N ASP A 6 0.61 -12.33 -12.89
CA ASP A 6 -0.13 -12.47 -11.64
C ASP A 6 -0.28 -13.94 -11.22
N PHE A 7 -0.51 -14.85 -12.18
CA PHE A 7 -0.53 -16.29 -11.93
C PHE A 7 0.81 -16.79 -11.36
N TYR A 8 1.95 -16.43 -11.97
CA TYR A 8 3.26 -16.86 -11.47
C TYR A 8 3.58 -16.29 -10.09
N VAL A 9 3.19 -15.04 -9.81
CA VAL A 9 3.34 -14.43 -8.48
C VAL A 9 2.57 -15.23 -7.42
N LYS A 10 1.31 -15.59 -7.71
CA LYS A 10 0.47 -16.39 -6.79
C LYS A 10 1.03 -17.80 -6.55
N CYS A 11 1.73 -18.37 -7.53
CA CYS A 11 2.42 -19.66 -7.38
C CYS A 11 3.80 -19.56 -6.70
N GLY A 12 4.26 -18.36 -6.33
CA GLY A 12 5.60 -18.15 -5.75
C GLY A 12 6.75 -18.39 -6.73
N ALA A 13 6.46 -18.38 -8.04
CA ALA A 13 7.41 -18.72 -9.10
C ALA A 13 8.20 -17.48 -9.58
N PHE A 14 8.83 -16.75 -8.66
CA PHE A 14 9.38 -15.39 -8.89
C PHE A 14 10.44 -15.29 -10.00
N ASN A 15 11.28 -16.32 -10.18
CA ASN A 15 12.25 -16.35 -11.28
C ASN A 15 11.57 -16.29 -12.66
N TYR A 16 10.37 -16.88 -12.80
CA TYR A 16 9.59 -16.82 -14.02
C TYR A 16 8.87 -15.47 -14.17
N VAL A 17 8.54 -14.80 -13.06
CA VAL A 17 7.92 -13.47 -13.06
C VAL A 17 8.88 -12.44 -13.68
N GLU A 18 10.13 -12.38 -13.22
CA GLU A 18 11.13 -11.45 -13.76
C GLU A 18 11.40 -11.70 -15.24
N ARG A 19 11.65 -12.97 -15.60
CA ARG A 19 11.91 -13.35 -16.99
C ARG A 19 10.74 -13.02 -17.90
N LEU A 20 9.50 -13.32 -17.46
CA LEU A 20 8.31 -13.00 -18.24
C LEU A 20 8.15 -11.49 -18.39
N PHE A 21 8.38 -10.72 -17.32
CA PHE A 21 8.31 -9.27 -17.35
C PHE A 21 9.31 -8.67 -18.33
N GLU A 22 10.57 -9.12 -18.32
CA GLU A 22 11.59 -8.69 -19.27
C GLU A 22 11.17 -8.91 -20.73
N LEU A 23 10.59 -10.08 -21.02
CA LEU A 23 10.13 -10.48 -22.36
C LEU A 23 8.87 -9.74 -22.85
N MET A 24 8.18 -8.99 -21.99
CA MET A 24 7.02 -8.20 -22.42
C MET A 24 7.43 -7.08 -23.36
N ALA A 25 6.86 -7.09 -24.57
CA ALA A 25 7.07 -6.06 -25.59
C ALA A 25 6.62 -4.67 -25.11
N GLU A 26 5.48 -4.62 -24.41
CA GLU A 26 4.96 -3.41 -23.78
C GLU A 26 4.68 -3.68 -22.31
N LYS A 27 5.13 -2.76 -21.44
CA LYS A 27 4.95 -2.82 -19.99
C LYS A 27 4.06 -1.64 -19.59
N ASP A 28 2.87 -1.94 -19.10
CA ASP A 28 1.92 -0.95 -18.59
C ASP A 28 2.01 -0.83 -17.05
N ILE A 29 1.28 0.13 -16.48
CA ILE A 29 1.27 0.37 -15.03
C ILE A 29 0.84 -0.88 -14.23
N ILE A 30 -0.03 -1.72 -14.79
CA ILE A 30 -0.49 -2.96 -14.15
C ILE A 30 0.68 -3.94 -14.04
N SER A 31 1.45 -4.14 -15.11
CA SER A 31 2.63 -5.03 -15.09
C SER A 31 3.67 -4.59 -14.06
N TRP A 32 3.91 -3.27 -13.93
CA TRP A 32 4.81 -2.72 -12.91
C TRP A 32 4.25 -2.88 -11.49
N ASN A 33 2.96 -2.66 -11.28
CA ASN A 33 2.31 -2.88 -9.98
C ASN A 33 2.41 -4.34 -9.54
N ILE A 34 2.28 -5.29 -10.49
CA ILE A 34 2.52 -6.72 -10.22
C ILE A 34 3.97 -6.96 -9.78
N MET A 35 4.96 -6.37 -10.48
CA MET A 35 6.38 -6.52 -10.10
C MET A 35 6.67 -5.95 -8.71
N ILE A 36 6.15 -4.76 -8.39
CA ILE A 36 6.29 -4.15 -7.07
C ILE A 36 5.70 -5.08 -5.99
N GLY A 37 4.49 -5.59 -6.21
CA GLY A 37 3.86 -6.54 -5.29
C GLY A 37 4.67 -7.83 -5.13
N ALA A 38 5.22 -8.36 -6.23
CA ALA A 38 6.03 -9.57 -6.23
C ALA A 38 7.31 -9.40 -5.40
N TYR A 39 8.03 -8.29 -5.56
CA TYR A 39 9.23 -7.99 -4.77
C TYR A 39 8.91 -7.85 -3.28
N LEU A 40 7.80 -7.19 -2.94
CA LEU A 40 7.35 -7.07 -1.55
C LEU A 40 6.96 -8.42 -0.95
N GLN A 41 6.43 -9.35 -1.74
CA GLN A 41 6.06 -10.69 -1.28
C GLN A 41 7.27 -11.56 -0.93
N ILE A 42 8.41 -11.37 -1.60
CA ILE A 42 9.67 -12.07 -1.29
C ILE A 42 10.57 -11.31 -0.31
N GLY A 43 10.14 -10.14 0.16
CA GLY A 43 10.90 -9.30 1.10
C GLY A 43 11.99 -8.45 0.45
N ASP A 44 12.06 -8.37 -0.89
CA ASP A 44 12.98 -7.47 -1.60
C ASP A 44 12.38 -6.05 -1.66
N THR A 45 12.32 -5.41 -0.49
CA THR A 45 11.68 -4.10 -0.32
C THR A 45 12.43 -2.98 -1.02
N GLU A 46 13.76 -3.11 -1.15
CA GLU A 46 14.60 -2.14 -1.86
C GLU A 46 14.32 -2.13 -3.37
N LYS A 47 14.22 -3.32 -3.98
CA LYS A 47 13.88 -3.44 -5.40
C LYS A 47 12.45 -2.99 -5.68
N ALA A 48 11.52 -3.29 -4.77
CA ALA A 48 10.15 -2.76 -4.84
C ALA A 48 10.14 -1.22 -4.83
N LEU A 49 10.86 -0.61 -3.89
CA LEU A 49 10.90 0.85 -3.73
C LEU A 49 11.60 1.54 -4.90
N SER A 50 12.71 0.99 -5.40
CA SER A 50 13.40 1.54 -6.57
C SER A 50 12.53 1.47 -7.82
N THR A 51 11.84 0.34 -8.05
CA THR A 51 10.87 0.16 -9.14
C THR A 51 9.72 1.16 -9.04
N PHE A 52 9.14 1.32 -7.84
CA PHE A 52 8.10 2.31 -7.59
C PHE A 52 8.57 3.74 -7.89
N ARG A 53 9.77 4.12 -7.45
CA ARG A 53 10.33 5.46 -7.71
C ARG A 53 10.51 5.71 -9.20
N TRP A 54 10.96 4.72 -9.96
CA TRP A 54 11.16 4.78 -11.41
C TRP A 54 9.86 4.91 -12.22
N LEU A 55 8.70 4.54 -11.67
CA LEU A 55 7.42 4.71 -12.37
C LEU A 55 7.16 6.20 -12.69
N PRO A 56 7.04 6.59 -13.97
CA PRO A 56 6.81 7.99 -14.34
C PRO A 56 5.43 8.47 -13.91
N VAL A 57 4.44 7.58 -13.91
CA VAL A 57 3.08 7.82 -13.42
C VAL A 57 2.74 6.73 -12.43
N LYS A 58 2.31 7.12 -11.24
CA LYS A 58 1.93 6.23 -10.13
C LYS A 58 0.43 6.38 -9.90
N ASP A 59 -0.31 5.30 -10.03
CA ASP A 59 -1.74 5.30 -9.73
C ASP A 59 -2.00 4.92 -8.27
N ILE A 60 -3.27 4.96 -7.87
CA ILE A 60 -3.66 4.64 -6.51
C ILE A 60 -3.28 3.20 -6.11
N ALA A 61 -3.23 2.28 -7.08
CA ALA A 61 -2.83 0.90 -6.85
C ALA A 61 -1.31 0.80 -6.62
N SER A 62 -0.48 1.55 -7.34
CA SER A 62 0.97 1.64 -7.10
C SER A 62 1.25 2.10 -5.67
N TRP A 63 0.58 3.17 -5.23
CA TRP A 63 0.73 3.73 -3.89
C TRP A 63 0.25 2.78 -2.79
N ASN A 64 -0.96 2.24 -2.95
CA ASN A 64 -1.51 1.31 -1.97
C ASN A 64 -0.64 0.05 -1.85
N THR A 65 -0.14 -0.48 -2.97
CA THR A 65 0.73 -1.67 -2.99
C THR A 65 2.05 -1.42 -2.26
N ILE A 66 2.73 -0.30 -2.54
CA ILE A 66 4.03 -0.01 -1.93
C ILE A 66 3.92 0.27 -0.42
N ILE A 67 2.88 1.00 0.01
CA ILE A 67 2.67 1.34 1.42
C ILE A 67 2.30 0.08 2.22
N ASP A 68 1.30 -0.67 1.75
CA ASP A 68 0.84 -1.89 2.42
C ASP A 68 1.93 -2.97 2.45
N GLY A 69 2.66 -3.15 1.35
CA GLY A 69 3.74 -4.13 1.31
C GLY A 69 4.93 -3.78 2.22
N HIS A 70 5.30 -2.51 2.37
CA HIS A 70 6.32 -2.12 3.36
C HIS A 70 5.84 -2.34 4.79
N MET A 71 4.59 -2.02 5.09
CA MET A 71 3.97 -2.29 6.39
C MET A 71 3.98 -3.80 6.71
N ARG A 72 3.62 -4.67 5.74
CA ARG A 72 3.66 -6.13 5.91
C ARG A 72 5.07 -6.70 6.10
N ASN A 73 6.10 -5.98 5.68
CA ASN A 73 7.50 -6.34 5.87
C ASN A 73 8.13 -5.70 7.13
N GLY A 74 7.33 -5.10 8.01
CA GLY A 74 7.82 -4.48 9.26
C GLY A 74 8.60 -3.19 9.04
N LEU A 75 8.35 -2.50 7.92
CA LEU A 75 8.99 -1.23 7.54
C LEU A 75 7.98 -0.08 7.64
N GLU A 76 7.25 0.00 8.74
CA GLU A 76 6.13 0.94 8.93
C GLU A 76 6.57 2.41 8.85
N ARG A 77 7.80 2.73 9.26
CA ARG A 77 8.34 4.10 9.12
C ARG A 77 8.47 4.51 7.65
N ILE A 78 8.96 3.61 6.80
CA ILE A 78 9.07 3.87 5.35
C ILE A 78 7.67 3.97 4.75
N ALA A 79 6.75 3.10 5.18
CA ALA A 79 5.34 3.18 4.75
C ALA A 79 4.70 4.52 5.14
N LEU A 80 5.04 5.09 6.30
CA LEU A 80 4.55 6.40 6.75
C LEU A 80 5.11 7.54 5.88
N ASP A 81 6.39 7.52 5.56
CA ASP A 81 6.99 8.50 4.64
C ASP A 81 6.33 8.44 3.26
N LEU A 82 6.05 7.23 2.74
CA LEU A 82 5.32 7.03 1.49
C LEU A 82 3.87 7.52 1.59
N LEU A 83 3.19 7.33 2.72
CA LEU A 83 1.85 7.87 2.94
C LEU A 83 1.84 9.40 2.88
N TYR A 84 2.80 10.07 3.53
CA TYR A 84 2.94 11.52 3.44
C TYR A 84 3.19 11.98 2.01
N GLN A 85 4.08 11.29 1.29
CA GLN A 85 4.36 11.59 -0.11
C GLN A 85 3.11 11.43 -1.00
N MET A 86 2.29 10.40 -0.76
CA MET A 86 1.01 10.20 -1.45
C MET A 86 0.03 11.34 -1.16
N VAL A 87 -0.02 11.85 0.07
CA VAL A 87 -0.88 12.98 0.43
C VAL A 87 -0.44 14.27 -0.26
N GLU A 88 0.87 14.49 -0.42
CA GLU A 88 1.41 15.70 -1.03
C GLU A 88 1.33 15.70 -2.56
N THR A 89 1.62 14.56 -3.20
CA THR A 89 1.84 14.50 -4.66
C THR A 89 1.06 13.38 -5.36
N GLY A 90 0.41 12.50 -4.59
CA GLY A 90 -0.28 11.34 -5.10
C GLY A 90 -1.74 11.61 -5.48
N PRO A 91 -2.44 10.57 -5.95
CA PRO A 91 -3.85 10.64 -6.25
C PRO A 91 -4.69 10.78 -4.95
N VAL A 92 -5.93 11.24 -5.11
CA VAL A 92 -6.91 11.28 -4.02
C VAL A 92 -7.16 9.88 -3.48
N PHE A 93 -7.27 9.76 -2.15
CA PHE A 93 -7.50 8.48 -1.49
C PHE A 93 -8.85 7.87 -1.87
N ASN A 94 -8.87 6.54 -1.98
CA ASN A 94 -10.09 5.73 -1.99
C ASN A 94 -10.23 4.96 -0.65
N GLU A 95 -11.26 4.15 -0.53
CA GLU A 95 -11.59 3.36 0.65
C GLU A 95 -10.42 2.45 1.07
N ALA A 96 -9.73 1.85 0.11
CA ALA A 96 -8.55 1.01 0.35
C ALA A 96 -7.37 1.85 0.88
N SER A 97 -7.11 3.03 0.30
CA SER A 97 -6.06 3.93 0.78
C SER A 97 -6.33 4.38 2.22
N PHE A 98 -7.57 4.72 2.54
CA PHE A 98 -7.96 5.08 3.92
C PHE A 98 -7.79 3.91 4.89
N THR A 99 -8.16 2.70 4.48
CA THR A 99 -7.96 1.47 5.26
C THR A 99 -6.47 1.25 5.55
N ILE A 100 -5.61 1.30 4.52
CA ILE A 100 -4.16 1.15 4.66
C ILE A 100 -3.58 2.22 5.60
N ALA A 101 -3.98 3.48 5.41
CA ALA A 101 -3.52 4.58 6.26
C ALA A 101 -3.92 4.40 7.73
N LEU A 102 -5.16 3.96 8.01
CA LEU A 102 -5.64 3.69 9.37
C LEU A 102 -4.90 2.52 10.02
N VAL A 103 -4.66 1.43 9.28
CA VAL A 103 -3.90 0.28 9.78
C VAL A 103 -2.45 0.67 10.08
N LEU A 104 -1.83 1.47 9.22
CA LEU A 104 -0.45 1.94 9.40
C LEU A 104 -0.30 2.83 10.64
N VAL A 105 -1.17 3.82 10.84
CA VAL A 105 -1.07 4.69 12.03
C VAL A 105 -1.45 3.95 13.31
N SER A 106 -2.29 2.92 13.19
CA SER A 106 -2.63 1.99 14.28
C SER A 106 -1.42 1.17 14.71
N SER A 107 -0.65 0.59 13.78
CA SER A 107 0.57 -0.16 14.11
C SER A 107 1.66 0.71 14.71
N LEU A 108 1.74 1.98 14.30
CA LEU A 108 2.66 2.97 14.85
C LEU A 108 2.16 3.68 16.10
N SER A 109 0.92 3.41 16.54
CA SER A 109 0.28 4.06 17.70
C SER A 109 0.21 5.59 17.62
N ILE A 110 0.02 6.15 16.42
CA ILE A 110 -0.03 7.60 16.18
C ILE A 110 -1.49 8.08 16.25
N LEU A 111 -2.02 8.23 17.47
CA LEU A 111 -3.44 8.56 17.67
C LEU A 111 -3.86 9.86 16.97
N GLU A 112 -3.04 10.90 17.04
CA GLU A 112 -3.38 12.21 16.48
C GLU A 112 -3.52 12.17 14.96
N LEU A 113 -2.65 11.44 14.26
CA LEU A 113 -2.79 11.24 12.83
C LEU A 113 -4.01 10.37 12.50
N GLY A 114 -4.27 9.34 13.32
CA GLY A 114 -5.48 8.53 13.22
C GLY A 114 -6.77 9.35 13.32
N LYS A 115 -6.85 10.31 14.27
CA LYS A 115 -7.97 11.25 14.39
C LYS A 115 -8.11 12.13 13.15
N GLN A 116 -7.00 12.63 12.59
CA GLN A 116 -7.02 13.42 11.36
C GLN A 116 -7.55 12.62 10.16
N ILE A 117 -7.09 11.38 10.00
CA ILE A 117 -7.54 10.48 8.93
C ILE A 117 -9.03 10.16 9.11
N HIS A 118 -9.48 9.83 10.32
CA HIS A 118 -10.90 9.60 10.60
C HIS A 118 -11.75 10.84 10.28
N GLY A 119 -11.30 12.04 10.65
CA GLY A 119 -11.98 13.29 10.28
C GLY A 119 -12.13 13.46 8.76
N ARG A 120 -11.11 13.07 7.97
CA ARG A 120 -11.20 13.05 6.50
C ARG A 120 -12.19 12.00 5.99
N VAL A 121 -12.19 10.79 6.54
CA VAL A 121 -13.16 9.72 6.20
C VAL A 121 -14.60 10.20 6.40
N MET A 122 -14.88 10.89 7.52
CA MET A 122 -16.20 11.46 7.79
C MET A 122 -16.61 12.51 6.75
N ARG A 123 -15.67 13.39 6.36
CA ARG A 123 -15.91 14.44 5.35
C ARG A 123 -16.16 13.88 3.96
N VAL A 124 -15.48 12.80 3.58
CA VAL A 124 -15.69 12.12 2.28
C VAL A 124 -16.97 11.26 2.29
N GLY A 125 -17.50 10.92 3.47
CA GLY A 125 -18.77 10.20 3.61
C GLY A 125 -18.67 8.68 3.54
N ILE A 126 -17.46 8.11 3.58
CA ILE A 126 -17.20 6.67 3.43
C ILE A 126 -17.08 5.91 4.78
N HIS A 127 -17.39 6.57 5.90
CA HIS A 127 -17.31 5.99 7.26
C HIS A 127 -18.18 4.75 7.49
N ASN A 128 -19.22 4.53 6.66
CA ASN A 128 -20.09 3.36 6.74
C ASN A 128 -19.60 2.18 5.88
N ASP A 129 -18.55 2.34 5.07
CA ASP A 129 -17.91 1.21 4.40
C ASP A 129 -17.41 0.20 5.44
N GLY A 130 -17.66 -1.08 5.19
CA GLY A 130 -17.39 -2.13 6.18
C GLY A 130 -15.90 -2.24 6.55
N PHE A 131 -15.01 -2.10 5.57
CA PHE A 131 -13.57 -2.18 5.80
C PHE A 131 -13.04 -0.93 6.47
N VAL A 132 -13.46 0.26 6.01
CA VAL A 132 -13.04 1.53 6.60
C VAL A 132 -13.51 1.64 8.05
N ARG A 133 -14.79 1.31 8.33
CA ARG A 133 -15.35 1.34 9.69
C ARG A 133 -14.58 0.42 10.65
N ASN A 134 -14.32 -0.83 10.23
CA ASN A 134 -13.57 -1.78 11.05
C ASN A 134 -12.15 -1.28 11.32
N SER A 135 -11.51 -0.66 10.34
CA SER A 135 -10.15 -0.09 10.47
C SER A 135 -10.11 1.10 11.43
N ILE A 136 -11.15 1.94 11.45
CA ILE A 136 -11.27 3.04 12.44
C ILE A 136 -11.35 2.46 13.86
N ILE A 137 -12.20 1.45 14.06
CA ILE A 137 -12.39 0.81 15.37
C ILE A 137 -11.06 0.20 15.84
N ASP A 138 -10.39 -0.58 14.99
CA ASP A 138 -9.08 -1.19 15.31
C ASP A 138 -8.04 -0.12 15.68
N MET A 139 -7.98 0.98 14.92
CA MET A 139 -7.06 2.08 15.16
C MET A 139 -7.24 2.72 16.54
N TYR A 140 -8.48 3.09 16.92
CA TYR A 140 -8.72 3.65 18.26
C TYR A 140 -8.46 2.63 19.37
N CYS A 141 -8.82 1.36 19.15
CA CYS A 141 -8.58 0.31 20.14
C CYS A 141 -7.09 0.06 20.41
N LYS A 142 -6.24 0.08 19.38
CA LYS A 142 -4.80 -0.13 19.54
C LYS A 142 -4.09 1.11 20.08
N CYS A 143 -4.37 2.29 19.54
CA CYS A 143 -3.79 3.54 20.04
C CYS A 143 -4.18 3.80 21.51
N GLY A 144 -5.45 3.56 21.89
CA GLY A 144 -5.92 3.76 23.28
C GLY A 144 -5.36 2.76 24.30
N LYS A 145 -4.79 1.62 23.86
CA LYS A 145 -4.05 0.70 24.74
C LYS A 145 -2.61 1.15 24.97
N MET A 146 -2.06 1.96 24.07
CA MET A 146 -0.66 2.40 24.09
C MET A 146 -0.46 3.76 24.78
N GLU A 147 -1.53 4.50 25.05
CA GLU A 147 -1.51 5.75 25.82
C GLU A 147 -1.53 5.57 27.35
N LYS A 148 -1.48 4.32 27.85
CA LYS A 148 -1.40 4.00 29.29
C LYS A 148 -0.03 3.44 29.65
#